data_AF-A0A183FVE1-F1
#
_entry.id   AF-A0A183FVE1-F1
#
_cell.length_a   1.000
_cell.length_b   1.000
_cell.length_c   1.000
_cell.angle_alpha   90.00
_cell.angle_beta   90.00
_cell.angle_gamma   90.00
#
_symmetry.space_group_name_H-M   'P 1'
#
loop_
_entity.id
_entity.type
_entity.pdbx_description
1 polymer ?
#
loop_
_entity_poly.entity_id
_entity_poly.type
_entity_poly.pdbx_seq_one_letter_code
_entity_poly.pdbx_strand_id
1 'polypeptide(L)' 'MKIVVAAKERLFHFSAYAPQTGCSDQAKEEFLSLLDEKTAEVPSKDVIIVAGDLSGHVGATKDVYSCQQEED' A
#
# COMPACT_ATOMS: atom_id res chain seq x y z
N MET A 1 -13.39 -29.00 -24.95
CA MET A 1 -14.16 -28.08 -24.08
C MET A 1 -13.54 -26.71 -24.19
N LYS A 2 -14.30 -25.65 -24.50
CA LYS A 2 -13.77 -24.28 -24.67
C LYS A 2 -14.33 -23.42 -23.56
N ILE A 3 -13.49 -23.00 -22.62
CA ILE A 3 -13.87 -22.06 -21.57
C ILE A 3 -13.72 -20.67 -22.18
N VAL A 4 -14.83 -19.93 -22.27
CA VAL A 4 -14.84 -18.53 -22.65
C VAL A 4 -15.08 -17.74 -21.37
N VAL A 5 -14.07 -17.01 -20.91
CA VAL A 5 -14.20 -16.10 -19.77
C VAL A 5 -14.58 -14.74 -20.33
N ALA A 6 -15.84 -14.34 -20.13
CA ALA A 6 -16.30 -12.98 -20.38
C ALA A 6 -16.19 -12.18 -19.07
N ALA A 7 -15.00 -11.63 -18.80
CA ALA A 7 -14.83 -10.72 -17.67
C ALA A 7 -15.44 -9.36 -18.05
N LYS A 8 -16.50 -8.96 -17.34
CA LYS A 8 -17.16 -7.66 -17.54
C LYS A 8 -16.36 -6.52 -16.91
N GLU A 9 -15.55 -6.84 -15.90
CA GLU A 9 -14.71 -5.92 -15.14
C GLU A 9 -13.28 -6.43 -15.16
N ARG A 10 -12.30 -5.52 -15.31
CA ARG A 10 -10.89 -5.88 -15.24
C ARG A 10 -10.47 -5.83 -13.78
N LEU A 11 -9.68 -6.81 -13.36
CA LEU A 11 -9.12 -6.87 -12.03
C LEU A 11 -7.63 -6.56 -12.09
N PHE A 12 -7.17 -5.68 -11.20
CA PHE A 12 -5.76 -5.40 -10.99
C PHE A 12 -5.36 -5.90 -9.61
N HIS A 13 -4.35 -6.76 -9.57
CA HIS A 13 -3.83 -7.31 -8.33
C HIS A 13 -2.45 -6.72 -8.07
N PHE A 14 -2.31 -6.02 -6.96
CA PHE A 14 -1.03 -5.50 -6.48
C PHE A 14 -0.62 -6.31 -5.26
N SER A 15 0.61 -6.80 -5.28
CA SER A 15 1.24 -7.42 -4.11
C SER A 15 2.40 -6.56 -3.65
N ALA A 16 2.45 -6.22 -2.37
CA ALA A 16 3.55 -5.45 -1.81
C ALA A 16 3.99 -6.01 -0.45
N TYR A 17 5.26 -5.79 -0.12
CA TYR A 17 5.82 -6.04 1.21
C TYR A 17 6.29 -4.72 1.77
N ALA A 18 5.83 -4.40 2.97
CA ALA A 18 6.19 -3.17 3.63
C ALA A 18 7.64 -3.18 4.08
N PRO A 19 8.26 -1.99 4.20
CA PRO A 19 9.62 -1.86 4.72
C PRO A 19 9.75 -2.49 6.12
N GLN A 20 10.87 -3.17 6.36
CA GLN A 20 11.12 -3.90 7.62
C GLN A 20 11.22 -2.96 8.82
N THR A 21 11.02 -3.51 10.02
CA THR A 21 11.31 -2.83 11.30
C THR A 21 12.77 -2.39 11.33
N GLY A 22 13.00 -1.07 11.30
CA GLY A 22 14.32 -0.45 11.18
C GLY A 22 14.48 0.44 9.94
N CYS A 23 13.57 0.37 8.97
CA CYS A 23 13.50 1.33 7.88
C CYS A 23 13.08 2.73 8.40
N SER A 24 13.65 3.77 7.79
CA SER A 24 13.31 5.17 8.11
C SER A 24 11.84 5.47 7.82
N ASP A 25 11.29 6.46 8.51
CA ASP A 25 9.91 6.88 8.26
C ASP A 25 9.72 7.43 6.85
N GLN A 26 10.74 8.09 6.29
CA GLN A 26 10.77 8.47 4.88
C GLN A 26 10.59 7.25 3.95
N ALA A 27 11.29 6.15 4.20
CA ALA A 27 11.15 4.95 3.37
C ALA A 27 9.75 4.32 3.47
N LYS A 28 9.09 4.46 4.62
CA LYS A 28 7.69 4.02 4.81
C LYS A 28 6.71 4.93 4.07
N GLU A 29 6.90 6.25 4.13
CA GLU A 29 6.07 7.21 3.41
C GLU A 29 6.22 7.08 1.88
N GLU A 30 7.45 6.91 1.39
CA GLU A 30 7.73 6.67 -0.03
C GLU A 30 7.08 5.38 -0.51
N PHE A 31 7.11 4.30 0.29
CA PHE A 31 6.42 3.06 -0.01
C PHE A 31 4.90 3.26 -0.16
N LEU A 32 4.27 3.94 0.81
CA LEU A 32 2.82 4.21 0.76
C LEU A 32 2.45 5.13 -0.41
N SER A 33 3.26 6.15 -0.70
CA SER A 33 3.05 7.07 -1.82
C SER A 33 3.16 6.37 -3.17
N LEU A 34 4.14 5.48 -3.32
CA LEU A 34 4.30 4.69 -4.55
C LEU A 34 3.14 3.71 -4.74
N LEU A 35 2.68 3.05 -3.67
CA LEU A 35 1.52 2.17 -3.74
C LEU A 35 0.26 2.94 -4.16
N ASP A 36 0.03 4.13 -3.59
CA ASP A 36 -1.07 5.02 -3.96
C ASP A 36 -0.98 5.41 -5.44
N GLU A 37 0.18 5.91 -5.90
CA GLU A 37 0.42 6.26 -7.31
C GLU A 37 0.09 5.10 -8.26
N LYS A 38 0.58 3.89 -7.95
CA LYS A 38 0.35 2.70 -8.79
C LYS A 38 -1.12 2.28 -8.81
N THR A 39 -1.84 2.45 -7.71
CA THR A 39 -3.28 2.17 -7.69
C THR A 39 -4.09 3.26 -8.38
N ALA A 40 -3.65 4.51 -8.35
CA ALA A 40 -4.31 5.63 -9.03
C ALA A 40 -4.22 5.56 -10.57
N GLU A 41 -3.21 4.86 -11.10
CA GLU A 41 -3.11 4.57 -12.55
C GLU A 41 -4.21 3.61 -13.06
N VAL A 42 -4.88 2.88 -12.17
CA VAL A 42 -5.94 1.95 -12.56
C VAL A 42 -7.23 2.72 -12.88
N PRO A 43 -7.86 2.48 -14.05
CA PRO A 43 -9.13 3.11 -14.38
C PRO A 43 -10.19 2.85 -13.31
N SER A 44 -10.93 3.88 -12.90
CA SER A 44 -11.92 3.82 -11.81
C SER A 44 -13.07 2.81 -11.99
N LYS A 45 -13.27 2.31 -13.22
CA LYS A 45 -14.25 1.27 -13.56
C LYS A 45 -13.74 -0.16 -13.28
N ASP A 46 -12.45 -0.30 -13.00
CA ASP A 46 -11.78 -1.59 -12.78
C ASP A 46 -11.55 -1.78 -11.27
N VAL A 47 -11.47 -3.03 -10.84
CA VAL A 47 -11.36 -3.38 -9.42
C VAL A 47 -9.90 -3.56 -9.04
N ILE A 48 -9.48 -2.92 -7.95
CA ILE A 48 -8.14 -3.04 -7.39
C ILE A 48 -8.19 -3.97 -6.16
N ILE A 49 -7.31 -4.97 -6.15
CA ILE A 49 -7.03 -5.80 -4.97
C ILE A 49 -5.57 -5.57 -4.58
N VAL A 50 -5.35 -5.09 -3.37
CA VAL A 50 -4.01 -4.99 -2.78
C VAL A 50 -3.87 -6.07 -1.72
N ALA A 51 -2.81 -6.86 -1.82
CA ALA A 51 -2.50 -7.96 -0.90
C ALA A 51 -1.02 -7.96 -0.50
N GLY A 52 -0.69 -8.66 0.57
CA GLY A 52 0.67 -8.77 1.10
C GLY A 52 0.80 -8.23 2.53
N ASP A 53 2.02 -8.23 3.04
CA ASP A 53 2.31 -7.65 4.36
C ASP A 53 2.52 -6.15 4.19
N LEU A 54 1.47 -5.37 4.44
CA LEU A 54 1.54 -3.91 4.36
C LEU A 54 2.01 -3.27 5.68
N SER A 55 2.36 -4.09 6.70
CA SER A 55 2.78 -3.73 8.07
C SER A 55 2.19 -2.42 8.60
N GLY A 56 0.89 -2.20 8.32
CA GLY A 56 0.17 -1.02 8.75
C GLY A 56 -0.26 -1.19 10.19
N HIS A 57 0.20 -0.31 11.08
CA HIS A 57 -0.42 -0.18 12.39
C HIS A 57 -1.79 0.49 12.19
N VAL A 58 -2.87 -0.29 12.16
CA VAL A 58 -4.23 0.24 12.06
C VAL A 58 -4.53 1.04 13.34
N GLY A 59 -4.67 2.37 13.21
CA GLY A 59 -5.08 3.24 14.31
C GLY A 59 -4.11 4.37 14.69
N ALA A 60 -2.96 4.52 14.04
CA ALA A 60 -2.13 5.72 14.21
C ALA A 60 -2.74 6.89 13.40
N THR A 61 -3.86 7.42 13.89
CA THR A 61 -4.33 8.74 13.51
C THR A 61 -3.22 9.76 13.75
N LYS A 62 -3.05 10.66 12.77
CA LYS A 62 -2.29 11.90 12.84
C LYS A 62 -2.53 12.62 14.18
N ASP A 63 -1.70 12.37 15.18
CA ASP A 63 -1.41 13.34 16.23
C ASP A 63 -0.15 12.91 17.00
N VAL A 64 0.84 13.81 16.95
CA VAL A 64 1.92 13.99 17.92
C VAL A 64 2.89 12.80 18.09
N TYR A 65 3.88 12.74 17.20
CA TYR A 65 5.25 12.47 17.65
C TYR A 65 6.03 13.77 17.60
N SER A 66 5.82 14.60 18.62
CA SER A 66 6.88 15.52 19.04
C SER A 66 8.05 14.64 19.49
N CYS A 67 9.09 14.55 18.65
CA CYS A 67 10.37 13.98 19.05
C CYS A 67 10.92 14.82 20.21
N GLN A 68 10.71 14.35 21.44
CA GLN A 68 11.59 14.68 22.53
C GLN A 68 12.79 13.76 22.42
N GLN A 69 13.95 14.40 22.37
CA GLN A 69 15.28 13.80 22.27
C GLN A 69 15.48 12.75 23.36
N GLU A 70 16.18 11.68 23.03
CA GLU A 70 17.10 11.08 23.99
C GLU A 70 18.36 10.65 23.21
N GLU A 71 19.47 11.31 23.55
CA GLU A 71 20.81 10.98 23.10
C GLU A 71 21.34 9.77 23.86
N ASP A 72 22.07 8.90 23.17
CA ASP A 72 23.37 8.36 23.61
C ASP A 72 24.17 7.83 22.39
#